data_AF-A0A162BT93-F1
#
_entry.id   AF-A0A162BT93-F1
#
_cell.length_a   1.000
_cell.length_b   1.000
_cell.length_c   1.000
_cell.angle_alpha   90.00
_cell.angle_beta   90.00
_cell.angle_gamma   90.00
#
_symmetry.space_group_name_H-M   'P 1'
#
loop_
_entity.id
_entity.type
_entity.pdbx_description
1 polymer ?
#
loop_
_entity_poly.entity_id
_entity_poly.type
_entity_poly.pdbx_seq_one_letter_code
_entity_poly.pdbx_strand_id
1 'polypeptide(L)'
;AKSFLRSRLALIAPTDDLLFLGSMIWFRPDDEVIANAAIESCLRHQWYFTEALVVFAIFNEHLSEFTRSILARKLWETPRPKEFIVGKPKFPIKSIDDMHLLHSLIGPNSWLLFHVMRLHASQTDWLQLPLRYWERMTDYREIRDFVRQLEVVN
;
A
#
# COMPACT_ATOMS: atom_id res chain seq x y z
N ALA A 1 -8.45 -2.11 19.67
CA ALA A 1 -7.25 -2.97 19.83
C ALA A 1 -6.75 -3.59 18.51
N LYS A 2 -7.63 -4.14 17.66
CA LYS A 2 -7.22 -4.87 16.43
C LYS A 2 -6.28 -4.08 15.49
N SER A 3 -6.60 -2.83 15.14
CA SER A 3 -5.74 -2.04 14.24
C SER A 3 -4.37 -1.73 14.84
N PHE A 4 -4.33 -1.40 16.13
CA PHE A 4 -3.08 -1.20 16.87
C PHE A 4 -2.18 -2.46 16.86
N LEU A 5 -2.75 -3.66 17.03
CA LEU A 5 -1.96 -4.90 17.01
C LEU A 5 -1.46 -5.28 15.60
N ARG A 6 -2.10 -4.75 14.56
CA ARG A 6 -1.75 -5.01 13.14
C ARG A 6 -0.94 -3.88 12.50
N SER A 7 -0.71 -2.77 13.21
CA SER A 7 0.04 -1.62 12.67
C SER A 7 1.46 -1.99 12.25
N ARG A 8 2.06 -3.00 12.89
CA ARG A 8 3.37 -3.55 12.53
C ARG A 8 3.37 -4.33 11.21
N LEU A 9 2.22 -4.68 10.64
CA LEU A 9 2.14 -5.52 9.44
C LEU A 9 2.15 -4.61 8.21
N ALA A 10 3.25 -4.62 7.44
CA ALA A 10 3.44 -3.77 6.27
C ALA A 10 2.27 -3.85 5.26
N LEU A 11 1.70 -5.05 5.16
CA LEU A 11 0.58 -5.40 4.28
C LEU A 11 -0.73 -4.67 4.64
N ILE A 12 -0.98 -4.49 5.94
CA ILE A 12 -2.28 -4.06 6.46
C ILE A 12 -2.23 -2.58 6.89
N ALA A 13 -1.08 -2.12 7.37
CA ALA A 13 -0.88 -0.75 7.89
C ALA A 13 -1.46 0.35 6.98
N PRO A 14 -1.22 0.38 5.65
CA PRO A 14 -1.84 1.39 4.78
C PRO A 14 -3.35 1.46 4.86
N THR A 15 -4.00 0.30 4.91
CA THR A 15 -5.46 0.24 4.91
C THR A 15 -6.03 0.61 6.27
N ASP A 16 -5.43 0.10 7.34
CA ASP A 16 -5.88 0.39 8.71
C ASP A 16 -5.75 1.88 9.04
N ASP A 17 -4.66 2.52 8.60
CA ASP A 17 -4.42 3.94 8.86
C ASP A 17 -5.32 4.84 7.99
N LEU A 18 -5.62 4.45 6.73
CA LEU A 18 -6.66 5.13 5.93
C LEU A 18 -8.04 5.06 6.57
N LEU A 19 -8.43 3.88 7.07
CA LEU A 19 -9.71 3.71 7.75
C LEU A 19 -9.78 4.53 9.04
N PHE A 20 -8.68 4.57 9.79
CA PHE A 20 -8.57 5.40 10.98
C PHE A 20 -8.72 6.88 10.65
N LEU A 21 -8.01 7.37 9.63
CA LEU A 21 -8.11 8.76 9.17
C LEU A 21 -9.54 9.10 8.72
N GLY A 22 -10.19 8.25 7.93
CA GLY A 22 -11.61 8.41 7.57
C GLY A 22 -12.54 8.48 8.79
N SER A 23 -12.27 7.67 9.81
CA SER A 23 -13.03 7.68 11.07
C SER A 23 -12.84 8.99 11.85
N MET A 24 -11.62 9.54 11.86
CA MET A 24 -11.34 10.81 12.52
C MET A 24 -11.95 12.00 11.78
N ILE A 25 -11.98 11.98 10.44
CA ILE A 25 -12.72 12.99 9.65
C ILE A 25 -14.20 12.98 10.04
N TRP A 26 -14.80 11.78 10.15
CA TRP A 26 -16.21 11.65 10.49
C TRP A 26 -16.52 12.07 11.93
N PHE A 27 -15.60 11.80 12.87
CA PHE A 27 -15.70 12.19 14.28
C PHE A 27 -15.40 13.68 14.54
N ARG A 28 -14.73 14.37 13.61
CA ARG A 28 -14.33 15.77 13.75
C ARG A 28 -15.44 16.74 14.19
N PRO A 29 -16.71 16.60 13.76
CA PRO A 29 -17.80 17.46 14.22
C PRO A 29 -18.11 17.34 15.72
N ASP A 30 -17.78 16.21 16.35
CA ASP A 30 -18.04 15.95 17.77
C ASP A 30 -16.93 16.52 18.66
N ASP A 31 -15.66 16.35 18.28
CA ASP A 31 -14.50 16.94 18.95
C ASP A 31 -13.37 17.23 17.96
N GLU A 32 -13.29 18.49 17.53
CA GLU A 32 -12.31 18.93 16.55
C GLU A 32 -10.87 18.83 17.08
N VAL A 33 -10.64 19.09 18.38
CA VAL A 33 -9.30 19.12 18.97
C VAL A 33 -8.71 17.71 18.99
N ILE A 34 -9.48 16.73 19.45
CA ILE A 34 -9.06 15.33 19.47
C ILE A 34 -8.89 14.79 18.06
N ALA A 35 -9.86 15.05 17.17
CA ALA A 35 -9.81 14.57 15.80
C ALA A 35 -8.56 15.10 15.06
N ASN A 36 -8.27 16.40 15.15
CA ASN A 36 -7.12 17.00 14.48
C ASN A 36 -5.80 16.48 15.06
N ALA A 37 -5.67 16.35 16.38
CA ALA A 37 -4.46 15.80 17.00
C ALA A 37 -4.18 14.35 16.55
N ALA A 38 -5.24 13.53 16.43
CA ALA A 38 -5.16 12.16 15.95
C ALA A 38 -4.77 12.10 14.46
N ILE A 39 -5.39 12.93 13.62
CA ILE A 39 -5.07 13.05 12.19
C ILE A 39 -3.60 13.44 12.01
N GLU A 40 -3.15 14.50 12.66
CA GLU A 40 -1.76 14.96 12.60
C GLU A 40 -0.77 13.88 13.05
N SER A 41 -1.13 13.09 14.07
CA SER A 41 -0.30 11.97 14.50
C SER A 41 -0.20 10.87 13.45
N CYS A 42 -1.31 10.50 12.83
CA CYS A 42 -1.31 9.48 11.79
C CYS A 42 -0.57 9.96 10.52
N LEU A 43 -0.69 11.24 10.18
CA LEU A 43 0.04 11.86 9.06
C LEU A 43 1.56 11.91 9.29
N ARG A 44 2.09 11.63 10.49
CA ARG A 44 3.53 11.45 10.69
C ARG A 44 4.03 10.06 10.31
N HIS A 45 3.13 9.08 10.13
CA HIS A 45 3.46 7.68 9.90
C HIS A 45 3.19 7.23 8.45
N GLN A 46 3.70 7.98 7.47
CA GLN A 46 3.38 7.76 6.04
C GLN A 46 4.32 6.79 5.30
N TRP A 47 5.12 6.00 6.01
CA TRP A 47 6.15 5.15 5.39
C TRP A 47 5.60 4.28 4.27
N TYR A 48 4.42 3.72 4.49
CA TYR A 48 3.75 2.80 3.59
C TYR A 48 2.87 3.50 2.50
N PHE A 49 2.75 4.83 2.53
CA PHE A 49 2.10 5.64 1.48
C PHE A 49 3.07 6.12 0.39
N THR A 50 4.23 5.47 0.28
CA THR A 50 5.24 5.75 -0.74
C THR A 50 5.06 4.82 -1.91
N GLU A 51 5.45 5.23 -3.13
CA GLU A 51 5.36 4.38 -4.33
C GLU A 51 5.94 2.98 -4.08
N ALA A 52 7.10 2.90 -3.43
CA ALA A 52 7.82 1.66 -3.16
C ALA A 52 7.06 0.69 -2.26
N LEU A 53 6.22 1.17 -1.34
CA LEU A 53 5.56 0.34 -0.32
C LEU A 53 4.05 0.22 -0.52
N VAL A 54 3.39 1.18 -1.17
CA VAL A 54 1.93 1.12 -1.41
C VAL A 54 1.55 -0.12 -2.23
N VAL A 55 2.49 -0.62 -3.05
CA VAL A 55 2.34 -1.83 -3.87
C VAL A 55 2.05 -3.08 -3.03
N PHE A 56 2.42 -3.10 -1.74
CA PHE A 56 2.14 -4.22 -0.84
C PHE A 56 0.63 -4.43 -0.67
N ALA A 57 -0.17 -3.36 -0.78
CA ALA A 57 -1.62 -3.45 -0.68
C ALA A 57 -2.26 -4.38 -1.74
N ILE A 58 -1.59 -4.66 -2.87
CA ILE A 58 -2.05 -5.66 -3.86
C ILE A 58 -2.23 -7.04 -3.23
N PHE A 59 -1.41 -7.37 -2.24
CA PHE A 59 -1.41 -8.66 -1.54
C PHE A 59 -2.35 -8.68 -0.33
N ASN A 60 -2.97 -7.55 0.03
CA ASN A 60 -3.82 -7.46 1.21
C ASN A 60 -5.20 -8.05 0.92
N GLU A 61 -5.43 -9.29 1.35
CA GLU A 61 -6.69 -10.01 1.16
C GLU A 61 -7.88 -9.41 1.92
N HIS A 62 -7.65 -8.46 2.84
CA HIS A 62 -8.74 -7.71 3.48
C HIS A 62 -9.31 -6.60 2.59
N LEU A 63 -8.61 -6.22 1.51
CA LEU A 63 -9.14 -5.29 0.52
C LEU A 63 -10.10 -5.98 -0.45
N SER A 64 -11.07 -5.22 -0.94
CA SER A 64 -12.00 -5.69 -1.96
C SER A 64 -11.26 -6.15 -3.22
N GLU A 65 -11.82 -7.14 -3.92
CA GLU A 65 -11.29 -7.61 -5.20
C GLU A 65 -11.13 -6.46 -6.20
N PHE A 66 -12.10 -5.53 -6.21
CA PHE A 66 -12.07 -4.33 -7.04
C PHE A 66 -10.85 -3.44 -6.74
N THR A 67 -10.60 -3.11 -5.47
CA THR A 67 -9.46 -2.28 -5.07
C THR A 67 -8.13 -2.92 -5.46
N ARG A 68 -7.97 -4.22 -5.19
CA ARG A 68 -6.75 -4.96 -5.53
C ARG A 68 -6.54 -5.07 -7.04
N SER A 69 -7.61 -5.25 -7.81
CA SER A 69 -7.58 -5.26 -9.27
C SER A 69 -7.13 -3.92 -9.84
N ILE A 70 -7.64 -2.80 -9.29
CA ILE A 70 -7.22 -1.46 -9.73
C ILE A 70 -5.73 -1.23 -9.44
N LEU A 71 -5.26 -1.60 -8.25
CA LEU A 71 -3.84 -1.46 -7.89
C LEU A 71 -2.94 -2.27 -8.83
N ALA A 72 -3.29 -3.53 -9.09
CA ALA A 72 -2.53 -4.39 -9.98
C ALA A 72 -2.53 -3.92 -11.43
N ARG A 73 -3.70 -3.51 -11.93
CA ARG A 73 -3.82 -2.92 -13.27
C ARG A 73 -2.98 -1.65 -13.39
N LYS A 74 -3.06 -0.75 -12.40
CA LYS A 74 -2.27 0.49 -12.39
C LYS A 74 -0.77 0.21 -12.36
N LEU A 75 -0.33 -0.78 -11.58
CA LEU A 75 1.06 -1.22 -11.59
C LEU A 75 1.46 -1.76 -12.96
N TRP A 76 0.65 -2.63 -13.56
CA TRP A 76 0.89 -3.20 -14.88
C TRP A 76 1.02 -2.14 -15.99
N GLU A 77 0.14 -1.13 -15.97
CA GLU A 77 0.17 0.00 -16.91
C GLU A 77 1.34 0.97 -16.64
N THR A 78 1.98 0.90 -15.46
CA THR A 78 3.11 1.75 -15.12
C THR A 78 4.40 1.18 -15.71
N PRO A 79 5.13 1.93 -16.55
CA PRO A 79 6.37 1.44 -17.15
C PRO A 79 7.39 1.02 -16.10
N ARG A 80 7.96 -0.19 -16.25
CA ARG A 80 9.00 -0.69 -15.37
C ARG A 80 10.31 0.07 -15.62
N PRO A 81 10.85 0.80 -14.64
CA PRO A 81 12.08 1.56 -14.83
C PRO A 81 13.29 0.62 -14.87
N LYS A 82 14.39 1.08 -15.51
CA LYS A 82 15.67 0.38 -15.51
C LYS A 82 16.48 0.62 -14.25
N GLU A 83 16.26 1.78 -13.63
CA GLU A 83 16.94 2.24 -12.42
C GLU A 83 15.90 2.68 -11.39
N PHE A 84 16.19 2.44 -10.12
CA PHE A 84 15.31 2.77 -9.01
C PHE A 84 15.92 3.87 -8.16
N ILE A 85 15.08 4.80 -7.72
CA ILE A 85 15.51 5.84 -6.78
C ILE A 85 15.49 5.22 -5.39
N VAL A 86 16.68 4.91 -4.89
CA VAL A 86 16.88 4.41 -3.53
C VAL A 86 17.33 5.57 -2.65
N GLY A 87 16.61 5.81 -1.55
CA GLY A 87 16.89 6.93 -0.66
C GLY A 87 15.76 7.15 0.34
N LYS A 88 15.82 8.27 1.07
CA LYS A 88 14.74 8.64 1.99
C LYS A 88 13.43 8.78 1.23
N PRO A 89 12.34 8.15 1.69
CA PRO A 89 11.04 8.26 1.04
C PRO A 89 10.57 9.71 1.04
N LYS A 90 9.89 10.10 -0.05
CA LYS A 90 9.11 11.34 -0.11
C LYS A 90 7.69 11.02 0.30
N PHE A 91 7.21 11.68 1.34
CA PHE A 91 5.85 11.49 1.84
C PHE A 91 4.88 12.39 1.06
N PRO A 92 3.88 11.82 0.36
CA PRO A 92 3.03 12.58 -0.55
C PRO A 92 1.89 13.33 0.17
N ILE A 93 1.46 12.86 1.33
CA ILE A 93 0.26 13.39 2.02
C ILE A 93 0.71 14.49 2.99
N LYS A 94 0.43 15.76 2.71
CA LYS A 94 0.80 16.86 3.63
C LYS A 94 -0.35 17.25 4.55
N SER A 95 -1.56 17.06 4.08
CA SER A 95 -2.81 17.31 4.78
C SER A 95 -3.81 16.19 4.47
N ILE A 96 -4.90 16.15 5.23
CA ILE A 96 -5.99 15.21 4.96
C ILE A 96 -6.61 15.43 3.56
N ASP A 97 -6.57 16.67 3.06
CA ASP A 97 -7.11 17.03 1.75
C ASP A 97 -6.23 16.51 0.59
N ASP A 98 -4.96 16.23 0.87
CA ASP A 98 -4.03 15.58 -0.08
C ASP A 98 -4.17 14.05 -0.07
N MET A 99 -5.07 13.49 0.74
CA MET A 99 -5.25 12.05 0.81
C MET A 99 -5.86 11.55 -0.49
N HIS A 100 -5.10 10.70 -1.17
CA HIS A 100 -5.53 10.11 -2.42
C HIS A 100 -5.90 8.63 -2.25
N LEU A 101 -6.63 8.11 -3.24
CA LEU A 101 -6.89 6.67 -3.35
C LEU A 101 -5.56 5.92 -3.52
N LEU A 102 -5.41 4.75 -2.89
CA LEU A 102 -4.14 3.99 -2.90
C LEU A 102 -3.51 3.82 -4.29
N HIS A 103 -4.32 3.67 -5.34
CA HIS A 103 -3.82 3.48 -6.70
C HIS A 103 -3.18 4.73 -7.32
N SER A 104 -3.48 5.94 -6.83
CA SER A 104 -2.81 7.14 -7.31
C SER A 104 -1.36 7.24 -6.82
N LEU A 105 -1.02 6.49 -5.76
CA LEU A 105 0.34 6.40 -5.22
C LEU A 105 1.20 5.39 -5.98
N ILE A 106 0.65 4.67 -6.96
CA ILE A 106 1.41 3.76 -7.80
C ILE A 106 2.15 4.57 -8.87
N GLY A 107 3.48 4.58 -8.77
CA GLY A 107 4.40 5.13 -9.76
C GLY A 107 5.57 4.19 -10.07
N PRO A 108 6.59 4.63 -10.84
CA PRO A 108 7.70 3.78 -11.29
C PRO A 108 8.43 3.06 -10.15
N ASN A 109 8.56 3.67 -8.96
CA ASN A 109 9.26 3.05 -7.84
C ASN A 109 8.46 1.90 -7.20
N SER A 110 7.18 1.72 -7.54
CA SER A 110 6.36 0.57 -7.10
C SER A 110 6.90 -0.76 -7.61
N TRP A 111 7.69 -0.74 -8.70
CA TRP A 111 8.38 -1.91 -9.21
C TRP A 111 9.60 -2.33 -8.37
N LEU A 112 9.99 -1.56 -7.34
CA LEU A 112 11.19 -1.81 -6.55
C LEU A 112 11.14 -3.16 -5.84
N LEU A 113 9.99 -3.55 -5.27
CA LEU A 113 9.81 -4.88 -4.66
C LEU A 113 10.20 -5.99 -5.63
N PHE A 114 9.64 -5.95 -6.84
CA PHE A 114 9.87 -6.95 -7.88
C PHE A 114 11.31 -6.96 -8.38
N HIS A 115 11.95 -5.80 -8.41
CA HIS A 115 13.38 -5.68 -8.73
C HIS A 115 14.26 -6.30 -7.64
N VAL A 116 13.99 -6.01 -6.36
CA VAL A 116 14.72 -6.58 -5.22
C VAL A 116 14.57 -8.10 -5.16
N MET A 117 13.37 -8.61 -5.45
CA MET A 117 13.10 -10.05 -5.55
C MET A 117 13.64 -10.69 -6.85
N ARG A 118 14.31 -9.91 -7.73
CA ARG A 118 14.90 -10.37 -8.99
C ARG A 118 13.90 -11.03 -9.96
N LEU A 119 12.67 -10.54 -9.98
CA LEU A 119 11.62 -11.11 -10.82
C LEU A 119 11.68 -10.56 -12.24
N HIS A 120 11.59 -11.45 -13.22
CA HIS A 120 11.51 -11.11 -14.63
C HIS A 120 10.09 -10.67 -15.04
N ALA A 121 9.94 -10.04 -16.21
CA ALA A 121 8.64 -9.54 -16.67
C ALA A 121 7.58 -10.65 -16.75
N SER A 122 7.94 -11.82 -17.28
CA SER A 122 7.04 -12.99 -17.37
C SER A 122 6.52 -13.48 -16.02
N GLN A 123 7.29 -13.28 -14.94
CA GLN A 123 6.89 -13.67 -13.57
C GLN A 123 5.90 -12.67 -12.94
N THR A 124 5.54 -11.62 -13.67
CA THR A 124 4.56 -10.61 -13.23
C THR A 124 3.31 -10.56 -14.11
N ASP A 125 3.19 -11.46 -15.10
CA ASP A 125 2.03 -11.52 -16.01
C ASP A 125 0.72 -11.80 -15.29
N TRP A 126 0.79 -12.41 -14.08
CA TRP A 126 -0.37 -12.63 -13.23
C TRP A 126 -1.09 -11.32 -12.84
N LEU A 127 -0.42 -10.17 -12.86
CA LEU A 127 -1.03 -8.85 -12.61
C LEU A 127 -2.18 -8.53 -13.59
N GLN A 128 -2.16 -9.12 -14.79
CA GLN A 128 -3.18 -8.94 -15.82
C GLN A 128 -4.37 -9.89 -15.65
N LEU A 129 -4.20 -10.95 -14.87
CA LEU A 129 -5.21 -11.98 -14.70
C LEU A 129 -6.25 -11.57 -13.65
N PRO A 130 -7.50 -12.03 -13.75
CA PRO A 130 -8.46 -11.92 -12.66
C PRO A 130 -7.93 -12.54 -11.35
N LEU A 131 -8.23 -11.92 -10.22
CA LEU A 131 -7.69 -12.29 -8.90
C LEU A 131 -7.91 -13.76 -8.53
N ARG A 132 -9.05 -14.34 -8.94
CA ARG A 132 -9.37 -15.76 -8.73
C ARG A 132 -8.32 -16.74 -9.27
N TYR A 133 -7.46 -16.31 -10.20
CA TYR A 133 -6.39 -17.13 -10.75
C TYR A 133 -5.04 -16.93 -10.07
N TRP A 134 -4.86 -15.86 -9.28
CA TRP A 134 -3.57 -15.51 -8.70
C TRP A 134 -3.03 -16.60 -7.77
N GLU A 135 -3.89 -17.20 -6.96
CA GLU A 135 -3.53 -18.32 -6.06
C GLU A 135 -2.97 -19.56 -6.78
N ARG A 136 -3.19 -19.67 -8.09
CA ARG A 136 -2.65 -20.75 -8.92
C ARG A 136 -1.26 -20.41 -9.47
N MET A 137 -0.84 -19.15 -9.40
CA MET A 137 0.43 -18.66 -9.92
C MET A 137 1.48 -18.73 -8.82
N THR A 138 2.55 -19.50 -9.08
CA THR A 138 3.64 -19.68 -8.13
C THR A 138 4.33 -18.37 -7.78
N ASP A 139 4.65 -17.54 -8.79
CA ASP A 139 5.31 -16.25 -8.57
C ASP A 139 4.47 -15.31 -7.68
N TYR A 140 3.14 -15.31 -7.85
CA TYR A 140 2.25 -14.54 -6.98
C TYR A 140 2.34 -15.02 -5.53
N ARG A 141 2.24 -16.33 -5.29
CA ARG A 141 2.27 -16.89 -3.94
C ARG A 141 3.58 -16.59 -3.23
N GLU A 142 4.71 -16.72 -3.93
CA GLU A 142 6.04 -16.44 -3.37
C GLU A 142 6.16 -14.97 -2.91
N ILE A 143 5.75 -14.01 -3.73
CA ILE A 143 5.80 -12.59 -3.37
C ILE A 143 4.81 -12.29 -2.24
N ARG A 144 3.59 -12.81 -2.33
CA ARG A 144 2.58 -12.63 -1.28
C ARG A 144 3.10 -13.12 0.06
N ASP A 145 3.70 -14.31 0.10
CA ASP A 145 4.19 -14.92 1.32
C ASP A 145 5.41 -14.19 1.87
N PHE A 146 6.27 -13.63 1.00
CA PHE A 146 7.32 -12.71 1.40
C PHE A 146 6.76 -11.43 2.03
N VAL A 147 5.84 -10.74 1.35
CA VAL A 147 5.26 -9.47 1.84
C VAL A 147 4.51 -9.66 3.15
N ARG A 148 3.85 -10.81 3.35
CA ARG A 148 3.15 -11.16 4.59
C ARG A 148 4.07 -11.23 5.82
N GLN A 149 5.36 -11.50 5.61
CA GLN A 149 6.34 -11.60 6.68
C GLN A 149 7.02 -10.26 6.98
N LEU A 150 6.75 -9.21 6.19
CA LEU A 150 7.35 -7.90 6.40
C LEU A 150 6.67 -7.17 7.56
N GLU A 151 7.50 -6.80 8.52
CA GLU A 151 7.12 -5.94 9.62
C GLU A 151 7.61 -4.51 9.41
N VAL A 152 6.82 -3.54 9.83
CA VAL A 152 7.15 -2.11 9.82
C VAL A 152 7.15 -1.58 11.25
N VAL A 153 7.99 -0.58 11.48
CA VAL A 153 7.95 0.24 12.69
C VAL A 153 7.34 1.56 12.28
N ASN A 154 6.11 1.82 12.73
CA ASN A 154 5.43 3.11 12.57
C ASN A 154 5.73 4.00 13.76
#